data_AF-A0A4P9X7W5-F1
#
_entry.id   AF-A0A4P9X7W5-F1
#
_cell.length_a   1.000
_cell.length_b   1.000
_cell.length_c   1.000
_cell.angle_alpha   90.00
_cell.angle_beta   90.00
_cell.angle_gamma   90.00
#
_symmetry.space_group_name_H-M   'P 1'
#
loop_
_entity.id
_entity.type
_entity.pdbx_description
1 polymer ?
#
loop_
_entity_poly.entity_id
_entity_poly.type
_entity_poly.pdbx_seq_one_letter_code
_entity_poly.pdbx_strand_id
1 'polypeptide(L)'
;MTMDPAATAPAAAAAPAAAAAATAAAPVHASNLSGTRFEAASAVGDPPISPGAVLDFFHLCESLKTTRRTGWIEQGIERCESISDHMHRMTLMALVLPAVPGLDVGRCALMAAVHDLAEAIVGDITPSQNVAPDVKHGLERDAMAQIAAMLENGPQAQRVLALYNEYEAGKTREAQIVKEIDKYEFIVQTFEYEQREMRLLEEFFISTRGKFKTAVVQDWVAELYRRRDAWKAVHPELSEASSSASS
;
A
#
# COMPACT_ATOMS: atom_id res chain seq x y z
N MET A 1 13.71 -83.04 23.14
CA MET A 1 12.48 -83.79 22.84
C MET A 1 11.39 -82.78 22.58
N THR A 2 11.08 -82.56 21.28
CA THR A 2 9.77 -82.87 20.66
C THR A 2 8.72 -81.80 20.96
N MET A 3 8.02 -81.17 20.04
CA MET A 3 7.92 -81.16 18.58
C MET A 3 7.15 -79.86 18.25
N ASP A 4 7.47 -79.21 17.13
CA ASP A 4 6.53 -78.31 16.45
C ASP A 4 5.57 -79.20 15.63
N PRO A 5 4.28 -78.86 15.46
CA PRO A 5 3.93 -78.36 14.13
C PRO A 5 2.76 -77.35 14.06
N ALA A 6 2.98 -76.33 13.23
CA ALA A 6 2.15 -75.87 12.11
C ALA A 6 0.62 -75.71 12.30
N ALA A 7 0.16 -74.46 12.18
CA ALA A 7 -1.15 -74.14 11.63
C ALA A 7 -1.09 -72.89 10.73
N THR A 8 -0.77 -73.16 9.47
CA THR A 8 -1.36 -72.60 8.24
C THR A 8 -1.99 -71.20 8.26
N ALA A 9 -1.34 -70.28 7.54
CA ALA A 9 -1.95 -69.10 6.94
C ALA A 9 -2.96 -69.47 5.84
N PRO A 10 -4.06 -68.72 5.66
CA PRO A 10 -4.79 -68.71 4.40
C PRO A 10 -4.24 -67.65 3.45
N ALA A 11 -4.08 -68.09 2.21
CA ALA A 11 -3.64 -67.33 1.06
C ALA A 11 -4.63 -66.25 0.62
N ALA A 12 -4.08 -65.24 -0.04
CA ALA A 12 -4.75 -64.12 -0.67
C ALA A 12 -5.81 -64.56 -1.70
N ALA A 13 -6.93 -63.83 -1.71
CA ALA A 13 -7.83 -63.72 -2.85
C ALA A 13 -7.98 -62.23 -3.20
N ALA A 14 -7.57 -61.91 -4.43
CA ALA A 14 -7.60 -60.59 -5.02
C ALA A 14 -9.01 -60.19 -5.47
N ALA A 15 -9.35 -58.91 -5.30
CA ALA A 15 -10.40 -58.20 -6.03
C ALA A 15 -10.17 -56.67 -5.89
N PRO A 16 -10.72 -55.83 -6.77
CA PRO A 16 -10.16 -55.55 -8.09
C PRO A 16 -9.67 -54.10 -8.22
N ALA A 17 -8.83 -53.87 -9.23
CA ALA A 17 -8.37 -52.55 -9.64
C ALA A 17 -9.57 -51.65 -10.01
N ALA A 18 -9.78 -50.60 -9.22
CA ALA A 18 -10.69 -49.51 -9.57
C ALA A 18 -9.88 -48.40 -10.24
N ALA A 19 -10.34 -48.05 -11.43
CA ALA A 19 -9.75 -47.17 -12.41
C ALA A 19 -9.28 -45.82 -11.85
N ALA A 20 -8.13 -45.38 -12.38
CA ALA A 20 -7.64 -44.03 -12.30
C ALA A 20 -8.68 -43.04 -12.83
N ALA A 21 -9.25 -42.23 -11.95
CA ALA A 21 -9.86 -40.96 -12.32
C ALA A 21 -8.84 -39.88 -12.02
N ALA A 22 -8.02 -39.56 -13.02
CA ALA A 22 -7.28 -38.32 -13.05
C ALA A 22 -8.32 -37.18 -13.01
N THR A 23 -8.59 -36.64 -11.82
CA THR A 23 -9.23 -35.34 -11.72
C THR A 23 -8.21 -34.34 -12.21
N ALA A 24 -8.31 -34.01 -13.51
CA ALA A 24 -7.66 -32.86 -14.10
C ALA A 24 -7.96 -31.67 -13.19
N ALA A 25 -6.95 -31.23 -12.44
CA ALA A 25 -6.98 -29.92 -11.82
C ALA A 25 -7.25 -28.93 -12.95
N ALA A 26 -8.43 -28.31 -12.91
CA ALA A 26 -8.79 -27.27 -13.84
C ALA A 26 -7.65 -26.26 -13.89
N PRO A 27 -7.27 -25.76 -15.08
CA PRO A 27 -6.18 -24.81 -15.18
C PRO A 27 -6.53 -23.64 -14.26
N VAL A 28 -5.63 -23.33 -13.35
CA VAL A 28 -5.70 -22.11 -12.54
C VAL A 28 -5.82 -20.99 -13.56
N HIS A 29 -7.03 -20.44 -13.71
CA HIS A 29 -7.27 -19.35 -14.62
C HIS A 29 -6.38 -18.20 -14.16
N ALA A 30 -5.30 -17.96 -14.90
CA ALA A 30 -4.56 -16.72 -14.87
C ALA A 30 -5.52 -15.62 -15.38
N SER A 31 -6.43 -15.18 -14.52
CA SER A 31 -7.42 -14.16 -14.84
C SER A 31 -7.45 -13.16 -13.68
N ASN A 32 -6.65 -12.11 -13.84
CA ASN A 32 -7.08 -10.71 -13.79
C ASN A 32 -5.97 -9.78 -13.28
N LEU A 33 -4.88 -9.68 -14.05
CA LEU A 33 -4.22 -8.38 -14.23
C LEU A 33 -4.87 -7.63 -15.40
N SER A 34 -6.20 -7.75 -15.55
CA SER A 34 -6.96 -7.11 -16.63
C SER A 34 -6.98 -5.58 -16.51
N GLY A 35 -6.63 -5.05 -15.33
CA GLY A 35 -6.66 -3.63 -15.00
C GLY A 35 -5.41 -2.83 -15.37
N THR A 36 -4.32 -3.48 -15.80
CA THR A 36 -3.10 -2.79 -16.24
C THR A 36 -3.15 -2.32 -17.69
N ARG A 37 -4.22 -2.64 -18.42
CA ARG A 37 -4.49 -2.04 -19.72
C ARG A 37 -4.97 -0.61 -19.52
N PHE A 38 -4.01 0.28 -19.33
CA PHE A 38 -4.13 1.55 -20.04
C PHE A 38 -4.28 1.16 -21.50
N GLU A 39 -5.48 1.33 -22.08
CA GLU A 39 -5.59 1.27 -23.53
C GLU A 39 -4.51 2.19 -24.05
N ALA A 40 -3.56 1.62 -24.78
CA ALA A 40 -2.64 2.42 -25.54
C ALA A 40 -3.56 3.25 -26.44
N ALA A 41 -3.64 4.55 -26.19
CA ALA A 41 -4.12 5.47 -27.19
C ALA A 41 -3.14 5.34 -28.35
N SER A 42 -3.36 4.34 -29.21
CA SER A 42 -2.70 4.25 -30.50
C SER A 42 -3.41 5.24 -31.41
N ALA A 43 -3.30 6.53 -31.08
CA ALA A 43 -3.36 7.54 -32.11
C ALA A 43 -2.02 7.43 -32.84
N VAL A 44 -2.05 6.80 -34.01
CA VAL A 44 -1.00 6.93 -35.00
C VAL A 44 -0.83 8.44 -35.25
N GLY A 45 0.14 9.09 -34.58
CA GLY A 45 0.35 10.53 -34.75
C GLY A 45 1.06 11.28 -33.61
N ASP A 46 1.00 10.82 -32.35
CA ASP A 46 1.66 11.55 -31.27
C ASP A 46 3.17 11.24 -31.23
N PRO A 47 4.05 12.25 -31.29
CA PRO A 47 5.48 12.02 -31.13
C PRO A 47 5.75 11.44 -29.74
N PRO A 48 6.71 10.50 -29.60
CA PRO A 48 7.10 10.00 -28.30
C PRO A 48 7.65 11.15 -27.45
N ILE A 49 7.36 11.14 -26.14
CA ILE A 49 7.97 12.07 -25.19
C ILE A 49 9.48 12.07 -25.40
N SER A 50 10.08 13.26 -25.49
CA SER A 50 11.52 13.34 -25.73
C SER A 50 12.32 12.64 -24.62
N PRO A 51 13.45 12.00 -24.94
CA PRO A 51 14.31 11.38 -23.91
C PRO A 51 14.75 12.37 -22.82
N GLY A 52 14.92 13.65 -23.16
CA GLY A 52 15.23 14.72 -22.21
C GLY A 52 14.11 14.93 -21.20
N ALA A 53 12.87 15.09 -21.67
CA ALA A 53 11.70 15.20 -20.80
C ALA A 53 11.51 14.00 -19.87
N VAL A 54 11.76 12.77 -20.36
CA VAL A 54 11.72 11.56 -19.54
C VAL A 54 12.80 11.59 -18.44
N LEU A 55 14.02 12.02 -18.78
CA LEU A 55 15.11 12.13 -17.82
C LEU A 55 14.83 13.20 -16.77
N ASP A 56 14.32 14.37 -17.17
CA ASP A 56 13.93 15.46 -16.26
C ASP A 56 12.86 15.00 -15.27
N PHE A 57 11.87 14.24 -15.74
CA PHE A 57 10.86 13.63 -14.87
C PHE A 57 11.46 12.67 -13.86
N PHE A 58 12.43 11.83 -14.25
CA PHE A 58 13.11 10.95 -13.31
C PHE A 58 14.02 11.68 -12.32
N HIS A 59 14.62 12.79 -12.74
CA HIS A 59 15.33 13.68 -11.81
C HIS A 59 14.39 14.33 -10.81
N LEU A 60 13.20 14.77 -11.24
CA LEU A 60 12.19 15.27 -10.31
C LEU A 60 11.76 14.20 -9.30
N CYS A 61 11.58 12.95 -9.73
CA CYS A 61 11.23 11.85 -8.82
C CYS A 61 12.31 11.55 -7.76
N GLU A 62 13.55 12.02 -7.93
CA GLU A 62 14.59 11.88 -6.90
C GLU A 62 14.27 12.70 -5.65
N SER A 63 13.57 13.84 -5.78
CA SER A 63 13.07 14.63 -4.65
C SER A 63 12.20 13.83 -3.69
N LEU A 64 11.46 12.82 -4.18
CA LEU A 64 10.63 11.95 -3.35
C LEU A 64 11.46 10.99 -2.50
N LYS A 65 12.69 10.66 -2.93
CA LYS A 65 13.62 9.79 -2.21
C LYS A 65 14.37 10.54 -1.12
N THR A 66 14.58 11.83 -1.33
CA THR A 66 15.38 12.68 -0.43
C THR A 66 14.51 13.48 0.54
N THR A 67 13.26 13.77 0.19
CA THR A 67 12.29 14.40 1.09
C THR A 67 11.79 13.39 2.11
N ARG A 68 12.13 13.66 3.37
CA ARG A 68 11.66 12.91 4.55
C ARG A 68 10.22 13.31 4.88
N ARG A 69 9.42 12.35 5.34
CA ARG A 69 8.04 12.63 5.74
C ARG A 69 8.01 13.55 6.96
N THR A 70 7.51 14.77 6.77
CA THR A 70 7.63 15.91 7.68
C THR A 70 7.02 15.60 9.05
N GLY A 71 5.91 14.86 9.10
CA GLY A 71 5.26 14.50 10.37
C GLY A 71 6.17 13.70 11.32
N TRP A 72 7.09 12.88 10.80
CA TRP A 72 8.06 12.16 11.63
C TRP A 72 9.20 13.05 12.12
N ILE A 73 9.66 13.98 11.27
CA ILE A 73 10.69 14.97 11.62
C ILE A 73 10.18 15.84 12.77
N GLU A 74 8.92 16.28 12.71
CA GLU A 74 8.27 17.08 13.76
C GLU A 74 8.18 16.32 15.10
N GLN A 75 8.08 14.98 15.05
CA GLN A 75 8.17 14.15 16.25
C GLN A 75 9.61 13.91 16.72
N GLY A 76 10.62 14.42 16.03
CA GLY A 76 12.03 14.21 16.35
C GLY A 76 12.59 12.86 15.88
N ILE A 77 11.95 12.20 14.92
CA ILE A 77 12.43 10.94 14.35
C ILE A 77 13.42 11.23 13.21
N GLU A 78 14.70 11.30 13.52
CA GLU A 78 15.75 11.72 12.57
C GLU A 78 15.92 10.77 11.38
N ARG A 79 15.89 9.45 11.63
CA ARG A 79 16.01 8.40 10.60
C ARG A 79 14.64 7.88 10.18
N CYS A 80 13.78 8.80 9.75
CA CYS A 80 12.46 8.47 9.22
C CYS A 80 12.49 8.16 7.72
N GLU A 81 11.40 7.58 7.25
CA GLU A 81 11.17 7.22 5.85
C GLU A 81 11.10 8.47 4.95
N SER A 82 11.37 8.27 3.66
CA SER A 82 11.08 9.23 2.60
C SER A 82 9.64 9.10 2.09
N ILE A 83 9.16 10.09 1.34
CA ILE A 83 7.86 9.99 0.64
C ILE A 83 7.84 8.78 -0.30
N SER A 84 8.96 8.48 -0.96
CA SER A 84 9.06 7.33 -1.85
C SER A 84 8.98 5.98 -1.11
N ASP A 85 9.48 5.90 0.13
CA ASP A 85 9.36 4.69 0.95
C ASP A 85 7.89 4.42 1.31
N HIS A 86 7.17 5.47 1.73
CA HIS A 86 5.74 5.44 2.01
C HIS A 86 4.94 4.96 0.77
N MET A 87 5.10 5.63 -0.38
CA MET A 87 4.41 5.24 -1.62
C MET A 87 4.78 3.84 -2.09
N HIS A 88 6.04 3.42 -1.90
CA HIS A 88 6.48 2.08 -2.24
C HIS A 88 5.75 1.02 -1.41
N ARG A 89 5.71 1.19 -0.08
CA ARG A 89 5.03 0.22 0.79
C ARG A 89 3.52 0.23 0.58
N MET A 90 2.89 1.38 0.34
CA MET A 90 1.49 1.44 -0.08
C MET A 90 1.22 0.67 -1.37
N THR A 91 2.11 0.79 -2.37
CA THR A 91 1.99 0.04 -3.64
C THR A 91 2.02 -1.47 -3.37
N LEU A 92 2.92 -1.94 -2.50
CA LEU A 92 2.96 -3.35 -2.10
C LEU A 92 1.71 -3.78 -1.32
N MET A 93 1.19 -2.93 -0.42
CA MET A 93 -0.06 -3.18 0.29
C MET A 93 -1.25 -3.29 -0.65
N ALA A 94 -1.33 -2.45 -1.68
CA ALA A 94 -2.37 -2.52 -2.70
C ALA A 94 -2.29 -3.85 -3.48
N LEU A 95 -1.08 -4.32 -3.82
CA LEU A 95 -0.89 -5.57 -4.57
C LEU A 95 -1.32 -6.83 -3.80
N VAL A 96 -1.33 -6.80 -2.46
CA VAL A 96 -1.77 -7.93 -1.62
C VAL A 96 -3.23 -7.82 -1.19
N LEU A 97 -3.98 -6.84 -1.71
CA LEU A 97 -5.42 -6.81 -1.53
C LEU A 97 -6.05 -8.11 -2.05
N PRO A 98 -7.00 -8.71 -1.30
CA PRO A 98 -7.71 -9.88 -1.78
C PRO A 98 -8.55 -9.53 -3.00
N ALA A 99 -9.00 -10.54 -3.73
CA ALA A 99 -9.93 -10.37 -4.83
C ALA A 99 -11.28 -9.85 -4.29
N VAL A 100 -11.49 -8.53 -4.37
CA VAL A 100 -12.76 -7.87 -4.05
C VAL A 100 -13.54 -7.68 -5.36
N PRO A 101 -14.78 -8.19 -5.48
CA PRO A 101 -15.56 -8.04 -6.71
C PRO A 101 -15.70 -6.59 -7.15
N GLY A 102 -15.26 -6.29 -8.37
CA GLY A 102 -15.30 -4.95 -8.95
C GLY A 102 -14.29 -3.95 -8.38
N LEU A 103 -13.20 -4.43 -7.77
CA LEU A 103 -12.03 -3.63 -7.44
C LEU A 103 -10.89 -3.97 -8.40
N ASP A 104 -10.26 -2.94 -8.98
CA ASP A 104 -9.06 -3.09 -9.80
C ASP A 104 -7.80 -2.91 -8.96
N VAL A 105 -7.16 -4.02 -8.59
CA VAL A 105 -5.90 -4.05 -7.82
C VAL A 105 -4.76 -3.37 -8.58
N GLY A 106 -4.69 -3.53 -9.90
CA GLY A 106 -3.64 -2.89 -10.71
C GLY A 106 -3.77 -1.37 -10.68
N ARG A 107 -5.01 -0.87 -10.79
CA ARG A 107 -5.32 0.56 -10.65
C ARG A 107 -5.00 1.07 -9.25
N CYS A 108 -5.32 0.33 -8.18
CA CYS A 108 -4.98 0.70 -6.81
C CYS A 108 -3.47 0.86 -6.63
N ALA A 109 -2.67 -0.10 -7.13
CA ALA A 109 -1.21 -0.06 -7.02
C ALA A 109 -0.62 1.11 -7.81
N LEU A 110 -1.11 1.36 -9.03
CA LEU A 110 -0.68 2.51 -9.85
C LEU A 110 -1.05 3.85 -9.21
N MET A 111 -2.23 3.94 -8.60
CA MET A 111 -2.68 5.13 -7.87
C MET A 111 -1.81 5.39 -6.65
N ALA A 112 -1.54 4.37 -5.84
CA ALA A 112 -0.65 4.47 -4.68
C ALA A 112 0.75 4.98 -5.06
N ALA A 113 1.28 4.53 -6.21
CA ALA A 113 2.60 4.92 -6.71
C ALA A 113 2.71 6.39 -7.17
N VAL A 114 1.59 7.10 -7.36
CA VAL A 114 1.60 8.48 -7.88
C VAL A 114 0.86 9.49 -7.02
N HIS A 115 0.17 9.06 -5.95
CA HIS A 115 -0.75 9.93 -5.23
C HIS A 115 -0.07 11.15 -4.58
N ASP A 116 1.15 10.98 -4.04
CA ASP A 116 1.97 12.05 -3.46
C ASP A 116 3.03 12.58 -4.44
N LEU A 117 2.89 12.34 -5.75
CA LEU A 117 3.87 12.81 -6.74
C LEU A 117 4.02 14.33 -6.76
N ALA A 118 2.97 15.08 -6.42
CA ALA A 118 3.01 16.54 -6.29
C ALA A 118 4.04 17.01 -5.25
N GLU A 119 4.29 16.21 -4.20
CA GLU A 119 5.22 16.52 -3.12
C GLU A 119 6.68 16.57 -3.58
N ALA A 120 7.00 16.05 -4.77
CA ALA A 120 8.29 16.25 -5.42
C ALA A 120 8.61 17.74 -5.68
N ILE A 121 7.56 18.59 -5.75
CA ILE A 121 7.66 20.03 -5.95
C ILE A 121 7.23 20.79 -4.69
N VAL A 122 6.09 20.42 -4.08
CA VAL A 122 5.52 21.20 -2.96
C VAL A 122 6.07 20.82 -1.58
N GLY A 123 6.75 19.68 -1.47
CA GLY A 123 7.14 19.06 -0.20
C GLY A 123 5.96 18.41 0.55
N ASP A 124 6.27 17.63 1.59
CA ASP A 124 5.26 16.98 2.44
C ASP A 124 4.65 18.02 3.40
N ILE A 125 3.49 18.59 3.02
CA ILE A 125 2.77 19.61 3.79
C ILE A 125 1.92 18.96 4.88
N THR A 126 2.25 19.22 6.14
CA THR A 126 1.57 18.65 7.31
C THR A 126 0.52 19.59 7.91
N PRO A 127 -0.41 19.07 8.74
CA PRO A 127 -1.34 19.92 9.49
C PRO A 127 -0.67 20.97 10.40
N SER A 128 0.56 20.72 10.89
CA SER A 128 1.27 21.64 11.80
C SER A 128 1.59 22.98 11.13
N GLN A 129 1.74 22.98 9.80
CA GLN A 129 2.10 24.15 9.01
C GLN A 129 0.90 25.08 8.75
N ASN A 130 -0.31 24.71 9.19
CA ASN A 130 -1.52 25.53 9.13
C ASN A 130 -1.85 26.10 7.73
N VAL A 131 -1.46 25.39 6.67
CA VAL A 131 -1.84 25.73 5.29
C VAL A 131 -3.30 25.37 5.10
N ALA A 132 -4.10 26.32 4.60
CA ALA A 132 -5.52 26.10 4.35
C ALA A 132 -5.71 24.98 3.29
N PRO A 133 -6.70 24.07 3.45
CA PRO A 133 -6.86 22.93 2.54
C PRO A 133 -7.01 23.30 1.06
N ASP A 134 -7.71 24.39 0.75
CA ASP A 134 -7.87 24.91 -0.61
C ASP A 134 -6.56 25.44 -1.20
N VAL A 135 -5.71 26.05 -0.36
CA VAL A 135 -4.36 26.48 -0.75
C VAL A 135 -3.47 25.27 -1.00
N LYS A 136 -3.47 24.26 -0.11
CA LYS A 136 -2.72 23.01 -0.29
C LYS A 136 -3.10 22.33 -1.60
N HIS A 137 -4.39 22.08 -1.83
CA HIS A 137 -4.87 21.48 -3.08
C HIS A 137 -4.55 22.35 -4.30
N GLY A 138 -4.52 23.68 -4.14
CA GLY A 138 -4.08 24.61 -5.19
C GLY A 138 -2.64 24.39 -5.59
N LEU A 139 -1.73 24.35 -4.61
CA LEU A 139 -0.30 24.11 -4.81
C LEU A 139 -0.05 22.74 -5.46
N GLU A 140 -0.69 21.70 -4.95
CA GLU A 140 -0.50 20.33 -5.47
C GLU A 140 -1.04 20.19 -6.90
N ARG A 141 -2.19 20.78 -7.22
CA ARG A 141 -2.72 20.81 -8.59
C ARG A 141 -1.77 21.55 -9.53
N ASP A 142 -1.22 22.68 -9.11
CA ASP A 142 -0.31 23.47 -9.93
C ASP A 142 1.03 22.72 -10.12
N ALA A 143 1.50 21.98 -9.12
CA ALA A 143 2.64 21.06 -9.24
C ALA A 143 2.35 19.93 -10.23
N MET A 144 1.19 19.29 -10.15
CA MET A 144 0.82 18.23 -11.09
C MET A 144 0.68 18.75 -12.53
N ALA A 145 0.24 19.99 -12.73
CA ALA A 145 0.24 20.64 -14.04
C ALA A 145 1.68 20.85 -14.57
N GLN A 146 2.63 21.22 -13.72
CA GLN A 146 4.05 21.31 -14.09
C GLN A 146 4.62 19.94 -14.48
N ILE A 147 4.30 18.90 -13.72
CA ILE A 147 4.71 17.52 -14.02
C ILE A 147 4.13 17.05 -15.36
N ALA A 148 2.87 17.38 -15.62
CA ALA A 148 2.24 17.07 -16.89
C ALA A 148 2.90 17.80 -18.07
N ALA A 149 3.25 19.07 -17.90
CA ALA A 149 3.98 19.84 -18.90
C ALA A 149 5.40 19.31 -19.14
N MET A 150 6.09 18.85 -18.09
CA MET A 150 7.39 18.16 -18.19
C MET A 150 7.28 16.87 -19.00
N LEU A 151 6.17 16.15 -18.87
CA LEU A 151 5.82 14.99 -19.69
C LEU A 151 5.16 15.38 -21.04
N GLU A 152 5.44 16.60 -21.52
CA GLU A 152 5.00 17.17 -22.80
C GLU A 152 3.47 17.16 -23.01
N ASN A 153 2.70 17.10 -21.91
CA ASN A 153 1.24 16.96 -21.90
C ASN A 153 0.70 15.78 -22.72
N GLY A 154 1.55 14.80 -23.02
CA GLY A 154 1.23 13.64 -23.85
C GLY A 154 0.42 12.57 -23.09
N PRO A 155 0.16 11.42 -23.73
CA PRO A 155 -0.64 10.34 -23.15
C PRO A 155 -0.14 9.85 -21.77
N GLN A 156 1.17 9.86 -21.53
CA GLN A 156 1.78 9.48 -20.25
C GLN A 156 1.41 10.47 -19.14
N ALA A 157 1.47 11.78 -19.43
CA ALA A 157 1.06 12.84 -18.51
C ALA A 157 -0.41 12.65 -18.11
N GLN A 158 -1.28 12.38 -19.09
CA GLN A 158 -2.70 12.17 -18.85
C GLN A 158 -2.98 10.94 -17.98
N ARG A 159 -2.20 9.86 -18.12
CA ARG A 159 -2.32 8.69 -17.23
C ARG A 159 -2.01 9.04 -15.78
N VAL A 160 -0.92 9.77 -15.55
CA VAL A 160 -0.50 10.20 -14.21
C VAL A 160 -1.54 11.15 -13.60
N LEU A 161 -1.97 12.16 -14.35
CA LEU A 161 -3.01 13.10 -13.91
C LEU A 161 -4.34 12.40 -13.62
N ALA A 162 -4.75 11.43 -14.44
CA ALA A 162 -6.00 10.71 -14.22
C ALA A 162 -6.00 9.94 -12.90
N LEU A 163 -4.90 9.26 -12.57
CA LEU A 163 -4.74 8.55 -11.30
C LEU A 163 -4.71 9.51 -10.10
N TYR A 164 -3.93 10.59 -10.19
CA TYR A 164 -3.85 11.61 -9.15
C TYR A 164 -5.22 12.25 -8.89
N ASN A 165 -5.90 12.71 -9.95
CA ASN A 165 -7.23 13.33 -9.82
C ASN A 165 -8.29 12.38 -9.28
N GLU A 166 -8.21 11.09 -9.63
CA GLU A 166 -9.11 10.08 -9.09
C GLU A 166 -8.88 9.87 -7.58
N TYR A 167 -7.61 9.77 -7.17
CA TYR A 167 -7.24 9.73 -5.75
C TYR A 167 -7.80 10.95 -5.02
N GLU A 168 -7.53 12.16 -5.51
CA GLU A 168 -7.98 13.40 -4.89
C GLU A 168 -9.50 13.50 -4.78
N ALA A 169 -10.23 13.06 -5.81
CA ALA A 169 -11.69 13.04 -5.78
C ALA A 169 -12.24 12.08 -4.72
N GLY A 170 -11.58 10.95 -4.44
CA GLY A 170 -12.00 9.98 -3.41
C GLY A 170 -13.35 9.32 -3.67
N LYS A 171 -13.79 9.27 -4.94
CA LYS A 171 -15.15 8.81 -5.32
C LYS A 171 -15.21 7.35 -5.75
N THR A 172 -14.13 6.83 -6.34
CA THR A 172 -14.07 5.44 -6.82
C THR A 172 -13.72 4.49 -5.68
N ARG A 173 -13.98 3.20 -5.86
CA ARG A 173 -13.66 2.17 -4.86
C ARG A 173 -12.16 2.06 -4.67
N GLU A 174 -11.42 2.17 -5.76
CA GLU A 174 -9.97 2.22 -5.81
C GLU A 174 -9.43 3.43 -5.03
N ALA A 175 -9.93 4.63 -5.28
CA ALA A 175 -9.50 5.82 -4.55
C ALA A 175 -9.82 5.74 -3.05
N GLN A 176 -10.99 5.22 -2.70
CA GLN A 176 -11.39 5.05 -1.31
C GLN A 176 -10.49 4.06 -0.58
N ILE A 177 -10.23 2.88 -1.14
CA ILE A 177 -9.38 1.89 -0.50
C ILE A 177 -7.91 2.34 -0.47
N VAL A 178 -7.41 3.04 -1.50
CA VAL A 178 -6.04 3.60 -1.50
C VAL A 178 -5.89 4.68 -0.43
N LYS A 179 -6.91 5.53 -0.21
CA LYS A 179 -6.92 6.49 0.92
C LYS A 179 -6.97 5.79 2.28
N GLU A 180 -7.58 4.62 2.38
CA GLU A 180 -7.52 3.81 3.61
C GLU A 180 -6.14 3.17 3.78
N ILE A 181 -5.52 2.67 2.70
CA ILE A 181 -4.16 2.12 2.69
C ILE A 181 -3.14 3.19 3.09
N ASP A 182 -3.25 4.42 2.59
CA ASP A 182 -2.43 5.58 3.00
C ASP A 182 -2.40 5.73 4.53
N LYS A 183 -3.58 5.77 5.16
CA LYS A 183 -3.70 5.89 6.62
C LYS A 183 -3.24 4.64 7.36
N TYR A 184 -3.48 3.46 6.78
CA TYR A 184 -3.08 2.19 7.39
C TYR A 184 -1.55 2.05 7.39
N GLU A 185 -0.90 2.38 6.27
CA GLU A 185 0.55 2.39 6.13
C GLU A 185 1.18 3.35 7.16
N PHE A 186 0.62 4.55 7.30
CA PHE A 186 1.04 5.53 8.29
C PHE A 186 1.01 4.99 9.73
N ILE A 187 -0.06 4.29 10.14
CA ILE A 187 -0.13 3.72 11.51
C ILE A 187 0.67 2.43 11.68
N VAL A 188 0.93 1.67 10.61
CA VAL A 188 1.91 0.58 10.63
C VAL A 188 3.30 1.16 10.89
N GLN A 189 3.69 2.22 10.16
CA GLN A 189 4.96 2.91 10.37
C GLN A 189 5.05 3.52 11.76
N THR A 190 3.94 4.08 12.27
CA THR A 190 3.85 4.60 13.64
C THR A 190 4.24 3.52 14.62
N PHE A 191 3.63 2.32 14.54
CA PHE A 191 3.93 1.23 15.46
C PHE A 191 5.39 0.79 15.39
N GLU A 192 5.96 0.68 14.19
CA GLU A 192 7.37 0.35 14.00
C GLU A 192 8.31 1.39 14.64
N TYR A 193 7.95 2.68 14.56
CA TYR A 193 8.70 3.73 15.24
C TYR A 193 8.46 3.76 16.76
N GLU A 194 7.28 3.43 17.25
CA GLU A 194 7.08 3.26 18.70
C GLU A 194 8.01 2.20 19.27
N GLN A 195 8.14 1.07 18.56
CA GLN A 195 9.05 -0.02 18.93
C GLN A 195 10.53 0.39 18.84
N ARG A 196 10.90 1.15 17.82
CA ARG A 196 12.30 1.56 17.60
C ARG A 196 12.74 2.65 18.57
N GLU A 197 11.89 3.64 18.77
CA GLU A 197 12.17 4.82 19.61
C GLU A 197 11.79 4.60 21.08
N MET A 198 11.17 3.46 21.41
CA MET A 198 10.70 3.11 22.75
C MET A 198 9.86 4.21 23.38
N ARG A 199 8.86 4.71 22.63
CA ARG A 199 7.88 5.71 23.10
C ARG A 199 6.56 5.55 22.38
N LEU A 200 5.49 6.08 22.95
CA LEU A 200 4.16 6.07 22.33
C LEU A 200 3.95 7.31 21.46
N LEU A 201 3.33 7.10 20.29
CA LEU A 201 2.89 8.11 19.33
C LEU A 201 1.36 8.02 19.18
N GLU A 202 0.66 8.06 20.32
CA GLU A 202 -0.76 7.74 20.43
C GLU A 202 -1.63 8.72 19.62
N GLU A 203 -1.21 9.98 19.49
CA GLU A 203 -1.88 11.01 18.69
C GLU A 203 -2.06 10.60 17.22
N PHE A 204 -1.10 9.87 16.64
CA PHE A 204 -1.19 9.39 15.27
C PHE A 204 -2.24 8.27 15.12
N PHE A 205 -2.34 7.36 16.09
CA PHE A 205 -3.43 6.38 16.13
C PHE A 205 -4.79 7.04 16.37
N ILE A 206 -4.86 8.04 17.24
CA ILE A 206 -6.10 8.81 17.48
C ILE A 206 -6.55 9.51 16.19
N SER A 207 -5.61 10.09 15.44
CA SER A 207 -5.90 10.83 14.21
C SER A 207 -6.55 9.99 13.10
N THR A 208 -6.44 8.66 13.15
CA THR A 208 -6.97 7.74 12.13
C THR A 208 -8.21 6.96 12.57
N ARG A 209 -8.62 7.06 13.84
CA ARG A 209 -9.82 6.34 14.36
C ARG A 209 -11.06 6.67 13.53
N GLY A 210 -11.82 5.63 13.19
CA GLY A 210 -13.07 5.76 12.43
C GLY A 210 -12.90 6.12 10.95
N LYS A 211 -11.66 6.21 10.43
CA LYS A 211 -11.41 6.50 9.01
C LYS A 211 -11.39 5.26 8.10
N PHE A 212 -11.30 4.06 8.69
CA PHE A 212 -11.30 2.78 7.97
C PHE A 212 -12.72 2.23 7.83
N LYS A 213 -13.14 1.97 6.59
CA LYS A 213 -14.51 1.61 6.21
C LYS A 213 -14.59 0.29 5.44
N THR A 214 -13.55 -0.04 4.68
CA THR A 214 -13.52 -1.27 3.90
C THR A 214 -13.20 -2.45 4.81
N ALA A 215 -14.02 -3.51 4.78
CA ALA A 215 -13.90 -4.66 5.67
C ALA A 215 -12.48 -5.25 5.71
N VAL A 216 -11.82 -5.39 4.56
CA VAL A 216 -10.45 -5.91 4.51
C VAL A 216 -9.45 -5.02 5.28
N VAL A 217 -9.57 -3.70 5.15
CA VAL A 217 -8.65 -2.78 5.85
C VAL A 217 -8.98 -2.73 7.34
N GLN A 218 -10.27 -2.83 7.71
CA GLN A 218 -10.67 -2.95 9.12
C GLN A 218 -10.09 -4.20 9.78
N ASP A 219 -10.06 -5.34 9.08
CA ASP A 219 -9.42 -6.57 9.57
C ASP A 219 -7.91 -6.38 9.78
N TRP A 220 -7.23 -5.71 8.85
CA TRP A 220 -5.80 -5.39 8.98
C TRP A 220 -5.52 -4.45 10.16
N VAL A 221 -6.33 -3.42 10.32
CA VAL A 221 -6.25 -2.45 11.43
C VAL A 221 -6.52 -3.13 12.77
N ALA A 222 -7.50 -4.05 12.84
CA ALA A 222 -7.78 -4.81 14.05
C ALA A 222 -6.58 -5.69 14.47
N GLU A 223 -5.92 -6.34 13.51
CA GLU A 223 -4.71 -7.11 13.78
C GLU A 223 -3.53 -6.22 14.23
N LEU A 224 -3.36 -5.05 13.62
CA LEU A 224 -2.35 -4.08 14.04
C LEU A 224 -2.59 -3.64 15.49
N TYR A 225 -3.82 -3.24 15.83
CA TYR A 225 -4.16 -2.84 17.20
C TYR A 225 -3.94 -3.97 18.21
N ARG A 226 -4.35 -5.20 17.88
CA ARG A 226 -4.12 -6.37 18.75
C ARG A 226 -2.63 -6.57 19.04
N ARG A 227 -1.76 -6.44 18.04
CA ARG A 227 -0.30 -6.57 18.21
C ARG A 227 0.29 -5.40 19.00
N ARG A 228 -0.16 -4.18 18.73
CA ARG A 228 0.25 -2.99 19.47
C ARG A 228 -0.13 -3.08 20.94
N ASP A 229 -1.35 -3.49 21.24
CA ASP A 229 -1.83 -3.64 22.63
C ASP A 229 -1.05 -4.70 23.39
N ALA A 230 -0.76 -5.84 22.74
CA ALA A 230 0.11 -6.87 23.32
C ALA A 230 1.53 -6.36 23.58
N TRP A 231 2.08 -5.55 22.67
CA TRP A 231 3.39 -4.92 22.85
C TRP A 231 3.38 -3.88 23.99
N LYS A 232 2.34 -3.05 24.10
CA LYS A 232 2.17 -2.09 25.21
C LYS A 232 2.04 -2.80 26.56
N ALA A 233 1.36 -3.94 26.62
CA ALA A 233 1.19 -4.70 27.84
C ALA A 233 2.51 -5.24 28.43
N VAL A 234 3.52 -5.47 27.58
CA VAL A 234 4.87 -5.88 28.02
C VAL A 234 5.84 -4.70 28.21
N HIS A 235 5.40 -3.46 27.91
CA HIS A 235 6.14 -2.21 28.13
C HIS A 235 5.28 -1.17 28.88
N PRO A 236 4.79 -1.49 30.10
CA PRO A 236 3.91 -0.61 30.87
C PRO A 236 4.54 0.76 31.18
N GLU A 237 5.85 0.84 31.31
CA GLU A 237 6.62 2.06 31.61
C GLU A 237 6.41 3.17 30.57
N LEU A 238 6.13 2.80 29.31
CA LEU A 238 5.91 3.77 28.23
C LEU A 238 4.59 4.54 28.39
N SER A 239 3.59 3.91 29.03
CA SER A 239 2.29 4.55 29.29
C SER A 239 2.38 5.55 30.45
N GLU A 240 3.19 5.25 31.46
CA GLU A 240 3.44 6.14 32.59
C GLU A 240 4.23 7.39 32.16
N ALA A 241 5.27 7.21 31.35
CA ALA A 241 6.07 8.31 30.81
C ALA A 241 5.24 9.31 29.98
N SER A 242 4.34 8.80 29.13
CA SER A 242 3.44 9.64 28.31
C SER A 242 2.49 10.51 29.13
N SER A 243 1.99 9.99 30.27
CA SER A 243 1.11 10.74 31.18
C SER A 243 1.84 11.89 31.91
N SER A 244 3.13 11.69 32.23
CA SER A 244 3.96 12.69 32.91
C SER A 244 4.41 13.84 32.02
N ALA A 245 4.53 13.61 30.70
CA ALA A 245 4.93 14.63 29.72
C ALA A 245 3.76 15.53 29.25
N SER A 246 2.52 15.11 29.50
CA SER A 246 1.30 15.84 29.11
C SER A 246 0.71 16.68 30.26
N SER A 247 1.40 16.74 31.41
CA SER A 247 1.01 17.49 32.62
C SER A 247 1.91 18.71 32.79
#